data_AF-D0C8J2-F1
#
_entry.id   AF-D0C8J2-F1
#
_cell.length_a   1.000
_cell.length_b   1.000
_cell.length_c   1.000
_cell.angle_alpha   90.00
_cell.angle_beta   90.00
_cell.angle_gamma   90.00
#
_symmetry.space_group_name_H-M   'P 1'
#
loop_
_entity.id
_entity.type
_entity.pdbx_description
1 polymer ?
#
loop_
_entity_poly.entity_id
_entity_poly.type
_entity_poly.pdbx_seq_one_letter_code
_entity_poly.pdbx_strand_id
1 'polypeptide(L)'
;MNKPLILFNLVRNLKKYHNQPDVRPYECFRAVLDLPRDSDIKKHLVYLSQMAYDVASHLEADNPLLNDRTWVTKLVNVLTHPFEQVGQFNAKLNDLYPIVEISLASHVRAWDHISSINKALTDDEITNLKENTRQLLDEVIKLDSVDAKVKVYLIDQLKKVLNVLDNYQIYGHEKLIDILEKSIGHVIVDKNYEKFMCDSSQSENWKKYLTDLSTVITLSSGVMPLLQSLQGYLP
;
A
#
# COMPACT_ATOMS: atom_id res chain seq x y z
N MET A 1 7.57 4.45 -0.15
CA MET A 1 7.46 5.03 1.19
C MET A 1 7.60 3.92 2.23
N ASN A 2 8.42 4.15 3.25
CA ASN A 2 8.80 3.22 4.33
C ASN A 2 7.61 2.91 5.28
N LYS A 3 7.25 1.64 5.54
CA LYS A 3 6.12 1.23 6.43
C LYS A 3 6.16 1.93 7.80
N PRO A 4 7.26 1.87 8.58
CA PRO A 4 7.44 2.66 9.79
C PRO A 4 7.11 4.14 9.65
N LEU A 5 7.51 4.78 8.54
CA LEU A 5 7.28 6.20 8.30
C LEU A 5 5.79 6.50 8.06
N ILE A 6 5.08 5.60 7.39
CA ILE A 6 3.62 5.70 7.18
C ILE A 6 2.91 5.70 8.54
N LEU A 7 3.20 4.70 9.38
CA LEU A 7 2.62 4.59 10.71
C LEU A 7 3.02 5.78 11.60
N PHE A 8 4.27 6.24 11.50
CA PHE A 8 4.74 7.40 12.24
C PHE A 8 3.99 8.67 11.86
N ASN A 9 3.81 8.94 10.57
CA ASN A 9 3.06 10.09 10.07
C ASN A 9 1.59 10.03 10.50
N LEU A 10 0.98 8.84 10.45
CA LEU A 10 -0.37 8.59 10.97
C LEU A 10 -0.47 8.96 12.46
N VAL A 11 0.41 8.43 13.31
CA VAL A 11 0.42 8.71 14.75
C VAL A 11 0.69 10.20 15.01
N ARG A 12 1.57 10.84 14.24
CA ARG A 12 1.82 12.29 14.38
C ARG A 12 0.59 13.12 14.02
N ASN A 13 -0.18 12.70 13.02
CA ASN A 13 -1.40 13.40 12.62
C ASN A 13 -2.56 13.16 13.60
N LEU A 14 -2.70 11.95 14.16
CA LEU A 14 -3.66 11.66 15.25
C LEU A 14 -3.42 12.54 16.48
N LYS A 15 -2.16 12.95 16.72
CA LYS A 15 -1.77 13.77 17.88
C LYS A 15 -2.49 15.11 17.93
N LYS A 16 -2.88 15.64 16.77
CA LYS A 16 -3.62 16.91 16.64
C LYS A 16 -5.02 16.84 17.27
N TYR A 17 -5.55 15.62 17.48
CA TYR A 17 -6.91 15.38 17.95
C TYR A 17 -6.98 14.91 19.41
N HIS A 18 -5.88 14.48 20.03
CA HIS A 18 -5.95 13.84 21.36
C HIS A 18 -6.45 14.78 22.49
N ASN A 19 -6.30 16.11 22.31
CA ASN A 19 -6.76 17.14 23.26
C ASN A 19 -8.13 17.73 22.91
N GLN A 20 -8.74 17.33 21.79
CA GLN A 20 -10.02 17.88 21.36
C GLN A 20 -11.16 17.14 22.06
N PRO A 21 -12.16 17.82 22.64
CA PRO A 21 -13.35 17.16 23.16
C PRO A 21 -14.16 16.54 22.00
N ASP A 22 -14.83 15.40 22.27
CA ASP A 22 -15.82 14.77 21.37
C ASP A 22 -15.35 14.43 19.96
N VAL A 23 -14.09 14.02 19.81
CA VAL A 23 -13.55 13.57 18.52
C VAL A 23 -14.28 12.33 18.04
N ARG A 24 -15.01 12.48 16.93
CA ARG A 24 -15.67 11.34 16.27
C ARG A 24 -14.62 10.51 15.52
N PRO A 25 -14.49 9.20 15.79
CA PRO A 25 -13.45 8.37 15.18
C PRO A 25 -13.45 8.43 13.64
N TYR A 26 -14.62 8.35 13.02
CA TYR A 26 -14.75 8.42 11.55
C TYR A 26 -14.15 9.71 10.97
N GLU A 27 -14.56 10.87 11.48
CA GLU A 27 -14.09 12.17 11.00
C GLU A 27 -12.60 12.37 11.29
N CYS A 28 -12.13 11.87 12.44
CA CYS A 28 -10.72 11.90 12.78
C CYS A 28 -9.88 11.12 11.78
N PHE A 29 -10.22 9.85 11.53
CA PHE A 29 -9.48 9.02 10.57
C PHE A 29 -9.57 9.56 9.15
N ARG A 30 -10.75 10.04 8.73
CA ARG A 30 -10.93 10.67 7.42
C ARG A 30 -9.98 11.86 7.24
N ALA A 31 -9.92 12.75 8.22
CA ALA A 31 -9.08 13.94 8.16
C ALA A 31 -7.59 13.62 8.28
N VAL A 32 -7.23 12.64 9.12
CA VAL A 32 -5.83 12.25 9.34
C VAL A 32 -5.22 11.53 8.14
N LEU A 33 -6.03 10.76 7.42
CA LEU A 33 -5.62 9.99 6.24
C LEU A 33 -5.84 10.76 4.91
N ASP A 34 -6.39 11.98 4.99
CA ASP A 34 -6.76 12.82 3.86
C ASP A 34 -7.69 12.10 2.85
N LEU A 35 -8.74 11.48 3.38
CA LEU A 35 -9.65 10.65 2.59
C LEU A 35 -10.89 11.43 2.11
N PRO A 36 -11.38 11.14 0.88
CA PRO A 36 -12.70 11.57 0.42
C PRO A 36 -13.82 11.12 1.36
N ARG A 37 -14.97 11.80 1.30
CA ARG A 37 -16.12 11.52 2.19
C ARG A 37 -16.70 10.12 2.04
N ASP A 38 -16.61 9.58 0.83
CA ASP A 38 -17.13 8.29 0.37
C ASP A 38 -16.09 7.16 0.40
N SER A 39 -14.91 7.40 0.97
CA SER A 39 -13.86 6.39 1.10
C SER A 39 -14.25 5.27 2.08
N ASP A 40 -13.87 4.04 1.75
CA ASP A 40 -13.95 2.90 2.66
C ASP A 40 -12.82 2.95 3.70
N ILE A 41 -12.99 3.82 4.71
CA ILE A 41 -12.01 4.05 5.78
C ILE A 41 -11.64 2.73 6.47
N LYS A 42 -12.60 1.80 6.66
CA LYS A 42 -12.36 0.54 7.38
C LYS A 42 -11.30 -0.30 6.68
N LYS A 43 -11.34 -0.37 5.35
CA LYS A 43 -10.32 -1.08 4.56
C LYS A 43 -8.93 -0.50 4.77
N HIS A 44 -8.80 0.82 4.83
CA HIS A 44 -7.52 1.48 5.11
C HIS A 44 -7.02 1.20 6.53
N LEU A 45 -7.91 1.25 7.53
CA LEU A 45 -7.55 0.97 8.94
C LEU A 45 -7.13 -0.48 9.16
N VAL A 46 -7.76 -1.44 8.49
CA VAL A 46 -7.35 -2.85 8.51
C VAL A 46 -5.94 -3.00 7.92
N TYR A 47 -5.66 -2.36 6.78
CA TYR A 47 -4.34 -2.40 6.17
C TYR A 47 -3.26 -1.78 7.09
N LEU A 48 -3.55 -0.65 7.72
CA LEU A 48 -2.64 0.01 8.67
C LEU A 48 -2.41 -0.85 9.93
N SER A 49 -3.43 -1.57 10.38
CA SER A 49 -3.30 -2.52 11.51
C SER A 49 -2.38 -3.68 11.14
N GLN A 50 -2.55 -4.27 9.95
CA GLN A 50 -1.66 -5.31 9.44
C GLN A 50 -0.22 -4.80 9.30
N MET A 51 -0.06 -3.58 8.78
CA MET A 51 1.25 -2.93 8.65
C MET A 51 1.97 -2.82 9.99
N ALA A 52 1.26 -2.50 11.08
CA ALA A 52 1.85 -2.46 12.42
C ALA A 52 2.43 -3.82 12.85
N TYR A 53 1.72 -4.92 12.57
CA TYR A 53 2.21 -6.27 12.85
C TYR A 53 3.39 -6.66 11.97
N ASP A 54 3.38 -6.30 10.68
CA ASP A 54 4.48 -6.58 9.76
C ASP A 54 5.77 -5.88 10.22
N VAL A 55 5.65 -4.62 10.65
CA VAL A 55 6.79 -3.82 11.14
C VAL A 55 7.38 -4.42 12.40
N ALA A 56 6.55 -4.86 13.35
CA ALA A 56 7.04 -5.54 14.55
C ALA A 56 7.72 -6.89 14.23
N SER A 57 7.13 -7.67 13.35
CA SER A 57 7.66 -9.00 12.98
C SER A 57 9.02 -8.90 12.29
N HIS A 58 9.24 -7.88 11.46
CA HIS A 58 10.53 -7.66 10.82
C HIS A 58 11.64 -7.38 11.84
N LEU A 59 11.36 -6.58 12.86
CA LEU A 59 12.33 -6.28 13.91
C LEU A 59 12.65 -7.48 14.81
N GLU A 60 11.65 -8.28 15.16
CA GLU A 60 11.88 -9.48 15.95
C GLU A 60 12.76 -10.49 15.23
N ALA A 61 12.65 -10.55 13.89
CA ALA A 61 13.53 -11.38 13.07
C ALA A 61 14.99 -10.90 13.14
N ASP A 62 15.23 -9.58 13.12
CA ASP A 62 16.57 -9.00 13.16
C ASP A 62 17.14 -8.91 14.59
N ASN A 63 16.28 -8.80 15.60
CA ASN A 63 16.66 -8.70 17.01
C ASN A 63 15.60 -9.34 17.92
N PRO A 64 15.70 -10.66 18.19
CA PRO A 64 14.73 -11.40 18.99
C PRO A 64 14.52 -10.90 20.42
N LEU A 65 15.42 -10.06 20.95
CA LEU A 65 15.31 -9.44 22.26
C LEU A 65 14.32 -8.26 22.28
N LEU A 66 13.91 -7.75 21.11
CA LEU A 66 12.95 -6.66 20.93
C LEU A 66 11.52 -7.19 20.66
N ASN A 67 11.01 -8.08 21.50
CA ASN A 67 9.65 -8.66 21.38
C ASN A 67 8.56 -7.81 22.09
N ASP A 68 8.80 -6.52 22.34
CA ASP A 68 7.78 -5.67 22.94
C ASP A 68 6.76 -5.20 21.88
N ARG A 69 5.62 -5.90 21.84
CA ARG A 69 4.47 -5.57 20.98
C ARG A 69 3.45 -4.63 21.62
N THR A 70 3.78 -3.99 22.75
CA THR A 70 2.87 -3.07 23.45
C THR A 70 2.46 -1.91 22.54
N TRP A 71 3.39 -1.35 21.76
CA TRP A 71 3.09 -0.27 20.83
C TRP A 71 2.13 -0.70 19.71
N VAL A 72 2.28 -1.93 19.19
CA VAL A 72 1.39 -2.52 18.18
C VAL A 72 -0.02 -2.61 18.74
N THR A 73 -0.15 -3.18 19.94
CA THR A 73 -1.44 -3.37 20.61
C THR A 73 -2.15 -2.04 20.82
N LYS A 74 -1.44 -1.02 21.31
CA LYS A 74 -1.98 0.33 21.50
C LYS A 74 -2.45 0.96 20.19
N LEU A 75 -1.62 0.88 19.14
CA LEU A 75 -1.97 1.43 17.83
C LEU A 75 -3.18 0.72 17.22
N VAL A 76 -3.16 -0.62 17.17
CA VAL A 76 -4.26 -1.43 16.62
C VAL A 76 -5.56 -1.20 17.40
N ASN A 77 -5.50 -1.04 18.73
CA ASN A 77 -6.68 -0.70 19.53
C ASN A 77 -7.32 0.64 19.12
N VAL A 78 -6.52 1.62 18.69
CA VAL A 78 -7.06 2.87 18.13
C VAL A 78 -7.63 2.63 16.74
N LEU A 79 -6.90 1.96 15.86
CA LEU A 79 -7.31 1.74 14.46
C LEU A 79 -8.56 0.87 14.32
N THR A 80 -8.81 -0.01 15.29
CA THR A 80 -9.97 -0.90 15.32
C THR A 80 -11.10 -0.37 16.22
N HIS A 81 -10.96 0.83 16.77
CA HIS A 81 -11.96 1.42 17.66
C HIS A 81 -13.30 1.63 16.93
N PRO A 82 -14.44 1.18 17.51
CA PRO A 82 -15.76 1.37 16.90
C PRO A 82 -16.09 2.85 16.69
N PHE A 83 -16.61 3.21 15.52
CA PHE A 83 -16.86 4.61 15.15
C PHE A 83 -17.96 5.29 15.98
N GLU A 84 -18.81 4.48 16.59
CA GLU A 84 -20.00 4.85 17.36
C GLU A 84 -19.63 5.13 18.83
N GLN A 85 -18.47 4.65 19.30
CA GLN A 85 -18.02 4.79 20.68
C GLN A 85 -17.16 6.05 20.90
N VAL A 86 -17.74 7.22 20.65
CA VAL A 86 -17.03 8.52 20.71
C VAL A 86 -16.35 8.76 22.06
N GLY A 87 -17.05 8.49 23.17
CA GLY A 87 -16.60 8.87 24.52
C GLY A 87 -15.31 8.19 25.00
N GLN A 88 -14.93 7.04 24.43
CA GLN A 88 -13.71 6.32 24.79
C GLN A 88 -12.55 6.58 23.81
N PHE A 89 -12.83 7.16 22.64
CA PHE A 89 -11.84 7.32 21.58
C PHE A 89 -10.69 8.23 22.00
N ASN A 90 -10.98 9.37 22.64
CA ASN A 90 -9.96 10.28 23.14
C ASN A 90 -9.02 9.64 24.16
N ALA A 91 -9.55 8.80 25.06
CA ALA A 91 -8.72 8.07 26.02
C ALA A 91 -7.76 7.11 25.30
N LYS A 92 -8.23 6.44 24.24
CA LYS A 92 -7.38 5.58 23.39
C LYS A 92 -6.33 6.37 22.61
N LEU A 93 -6.67 7.56 22.08
CA LEU A 93 -5.71 8.46 21.44
C LEU A 93 -4.62 8.91 22.41
N ASN A 94 -4.99 9.29 23.63
CA ASN A 94 -4.04 9.68 24.67
C ASN A 94 -3.11 8.52 25.04
N ASP A 95 -3.64 7.29 25.09
CA ASP A 95 -2.87 6.07 25.40
C ASP A 95 -1.79 5.70 24.35
N LEU A 96 -1.85 6.28 23.14
CA LEU A 96 -0.80 6.16 22.13
C LEU A 96 0.50 6.87 22.55
N TYR A 97 0.40 7.99 23.27
CA TYR A 97 1.53 8.86 23.53
C TYR A 97 2.11 8.66 24.94
N PRO A 98 3.44 8.83 25.11
CA PRO A 98 4.44 9.05 24.07
C PRO A 98 4.95 7.74 23.43
N ILE A 99 4.54 6.59 23.97
CA ILE A 99 5.15 5.28 23.72
C ILE A 99 5.15 4.92 22.24
N VAL A 100 3.99 4.96 21.57
CA VAL A 100 3.86 4.54 20.16
C VAL A 100 4.65 5.47 19.24
N GLU A 101 4.63 6.78 19.51
CA GLU A 101 5.37 7.78 18.73
C GLU A 101 6.89 7.56 18.84
N ILE A 102 7.40 7.33 20.06
CA ILE A 102 8.83 7.07 20.30
C ILE A 102 9.25 5.75 19.65
N SER A 103 8.45 4.69 19.81
CA SER A 103 8.68 3.41 19.17
C SER A 103 8.82 3.62 17.67
N LEU A 104 7.79 4.13 16.99
CA LEU A 104 7.83 4.34 15.54
C LEU A 104 8.97 5.27 15.08
N ALA A 105 9.30 6.33 15.82
CA ALA A 105 10.46 7.18 15.50
C ALA A 105 11.79 6.42 15.57
N SER A 106 11.93 5.48 16.50
CA SER A 106 13.07 4.57 16.55
C SER A 106 13.10 3.64 15.33
N HIS A 107 11.93 3.12 14.91
CA HIS A 107 11.82 2.21 13.78
C HIS A 107 12.14 2.91 12.45
N VAL A 108 11.66 4.15 12.26
CA VAL A 108 12.01 4.98 11.10
C VAL A 108 13.53 5.13 11.01
N ARG A 109 14.20 5.47 12.11
CA ARG A 109 15.68 5.62 12.13
C ARG A 109 16.42 4.33 11.82
N ALA A 110 15.99 3.21 12.39
CA ALA A 110 16.58 1.90 12.09
C ALA A 110 16.39 1.53 10.61
N TRP A 111 15.20 1.77 10.08
CA TRP A 111 14.87 1.47 8.69
C TRP A 111 15.58 2.39 7.69
N ASP A 112 15.70 3.69 7.96
CA ASP A 112 16.44 4.63 7.10
C ASP A 112 17.93 4.26 7.01
N HIS A 113 18.50 3.67 8.07
CA HIS A 113 19.85 3.13 8.05
C HIS A 113 19.98 1.88 7.16
N ILE A 114 18.93 1.05 7.09
CA ILE A 114 18.90 -0.19 6.31
C ILE A 114 18.51 0.04 4.85
N SER A 115 17.62 1.01 4.57
CA SER A 115 16.99 1.20 3.26
C SER A 115 17.26 2.59 2.67
N SER A 116 18.53 2.97 2.53
CA SER A 116 18.98 4.27 2.01
C SER A 116 18.47 4.65 0.60
N ILE A 117 17.71 3.78 -0.07
CA ILE A 117 17.23 3.93 -1.45
C ILE A 117 15.69 4.04 -1.55
N ASN A 118 14.93 3.87 -0.46
CA ASN A 118 13.46 3.89 -0.49
C ASN A 118 12.87 5.32 -0.53
N LYS A 119 12.91 5.96 -1.69
CA LYS A 119 12.23 7.23 -1.93
C LYS A 119 10.73 7.02 -2.14
N ALA A 120 9.93 7.98 -1.68
CA ALA A 120 8.52 8.05 -2.08
C ALA A 120 8.44 8.46 -3.56
N LEU A 121 7.42 7.99 -4.26
CA LEU A 121 7.08 8.53 -5.57
C LEU A 121 6.72 10.02 -5.42
N THR A 122 7.16 10.81 -6.37
CA THR A 122 6.78 12.22 -6.52
C THR A 122 5.34 12.34 -7.01
N ASP A 123 4.73 13.50 -6.79
CA ASP A 123 3.35 13.75 -7.25
C ASP A 123 3.22 13.64 -8.78
N ASP A 124 4.25 14.03 -9.53
CA ASP A 124 4.32 13.89 -10.99
C ASP A 124 4.37 12.41 -11.39
N GLU A 125 5.20 11.59 -10.74
CA GLU A 125 5.24 10.14 -10.99
C GLU A 125 3.90 9.47 -10.68
N ILE A 126 3.26 9.85 -9.56
CA ILE A 126 1.94 9.34 -9.18
C ILE A 126 0.89 9.74 -10.23
N THR A 127 0.90 11.01 -10.67
CA THR A 127 -0.04 11.52 -11.67
C THR A 127 0.13 10.82 -13.01
N ASN A 128 1.36 10.71 -13.50
CA ASN A 128 1.69 10.01 -14.74
C ASN A 128 1.27 8.53 -14.69
N LEU A 129 1.54 7.83 -13.58
CA LEU A 129 1.09 6.45 -13.40
C LEU A 129 -0.43 6.33 -13.41
N LYS A 130 -1.16 7.26 -12.78
CA LYS A 130 -2.63 7.27 -12.80
C LYS A 130 -3.16 7.44 -14.22
N GLU A 131 -2.61 8.37 -14.98
CA GLU A 131 -3.01 8.61 -16.37
C GLU A 131 -2.77 7.39 -17.25
N ASN A 132 -1.55 6.82 -17.20
CA ASN A 132 -1.21 5.61 -17.94
C ASN A 132 -2.12 4.43 -17.56
N THR A 133 -2.44 4.28 -16.27
CA THR A 133 -3.32 3.22 -15.77
C THR A 133 -4.75 3.40 -16.27
N ARG A 134 -5.28 4.64 -16.28
CA ARG A 134 -6.62 4.94 -16.81
C ARG A 134 -6.69 4.70 -18.32
N GLN A 135 -5.68 5.13 -19.06
CA GLN A 135 -5.60 4.89 -20.49
C GLN A 135 -5.65 3.40 -20.81
N LEU A 136 -4.82 2.59 -20.15
CA LEU A 136 -4.83 1.15 -20.37
C LEU A 136 -6.14 0.48 -19.92
N LEU A 137 -6.75 0.98 -18.85
CA LEU A 137 -8.06 0.50 -18.41
C LEU A 137 -9.12 0.70 -19.51
N ASP A 138 -9.15 1.88 -20.12
CA ASP A 138 -10.07 2.20 -21.22
C ASP A 138 -9.80 1.34 -22.46
N GLU A 139 -8.54 1.07 -22.76
CA GLU A 139 -8.14 0.16 -23.85
C GLU A 139 -8.63 -1.27 -23.56
N VAL A 140 -8.35 -1.80 -22.37
CA VAL A 140 -8.75 -3.16 -21.96
C VAL A 140 -10.26 -3.33 -21.99
N ILE A 141 -11.03 -2.34 -21.55
CA ILE A 141 -12.50 -2.37 -21.59
C ILE A 141 -13.02 -2.53 -23.03
N LYS A 142 -12.33 -1.98 -24.02
CA LYS A 142 -12.71 -2.04 -25.44
C LYS A 142 -12.18 -3.29 -26.17
N LEU A 143 -11.38 -4.13 -25.51
CA LEU A 143 -10.89 -5.38 -26.11
C LEU A 143 -12.01 -6.43 -26.17
N ASP A 144 -12.51 -6.73 -27.37
CA ASP A 144 -13.60 -7.69 -27.56
C ASP A 144 -13.12 -9.15 -27.74
N SER A 145 -11.84 -9.34 -28.06
CA SER A 145 -11.25 -10.63 -28.43
C SER A 145 -10.44 -11.31 -27.31
N VAL A 146 -10.45 -10.75 -26.10
CA VAL A 146 -9.76 -11.32 -24.93
C VAL A 146 -10.74 -12.19 -24.14
N ASP A 147 -10.25 -13.32 -23.60
CA ASP A 147 -11.02 -14.16 -22.70
C ASP A 147 -11.64 -13.33 -21.56
N ALA A 148 -12.92 -13.57 -21.26
CA ALA A 148 -13.65 -12.75 -20.31
C ALA A 148 -13.02 -12.75 -18.91
N LYS A 149 -12.45 -13.88 -18.46
CA LYS A 149 -11.79 -13.96 -17.15
C LYS A 149 -10.49 -13.16 -17.14
N VAL A 150 -9.71 -13.25 -18.21
CA VAL A 150 -8.49 -12.44 -18.39
C VAL A 150 -8.84 -10.96 -18.38
N LYS A 151 -9.84 -10.53 -19.16
CA LYS A 151 -10.27 -9.13 -19.20
C LYS A 151 -10.72 -8.61 -17.84
N VAL A 152 -11.52 -9.39 -17.10
CA VAL A 152 -11.92 -9.06 -15.72
C VAL A 152 -10.71 -8.93 -14.81
N TYR A 153 -9.75 -9.84 -14.90
CA TYR A 153 -8.52 -9.80 -14.11
C TYR A 153 -7.71 -8.54 -14.37
N LEU A 154 -7.47 -8.20 -15.65
CA LEU A 154 -6.74 -6.98 -16.04
C LEU A 154 -7.41 -5.72 -15.48
N ILE A 155 -8.73 -5.61 -15.65
CA ILE A 155 -9.52 -4.48 -15.13
C ILE A 155 -9.39 -4.39 -13.61
N ASP A 156 -9.46 -5.52 -12.90
CA ASP A 156 -9.33 -5.57 -11.44
C ASP A 156 -7.93 -5.12 -10.98
N GLN A 157 -6.85 -5.58 -11.62
CA GLN A 157 -5.50 -5.13 -11.28
C GLN A 157 -5.29 -3.64 -11.54
N LEU A 158 -5.74 -3.12 -12.68
CA LEU A 158 -5.64 -1.68 -13.00
C LEU A 158 -6.41 -0.82 -12.01
N LYS A 159 -7.62 -1.22 -11.62
CA LYS A 159 -8.40 -0.53 -10.58
C LYS A 159 -7.70 -0.57 -9.22
N LYS A 160 -7.05 -1.69 -8.88
CA LYS A 160 -6.25 -1.76 -7.65
C LYS A 160 -5.06 -0.82 -7.70
N VAL A 161 -4.36 -0.71 -8.83
CA VAL A 161 -3.25 0.26 -8.98
C VAL A 161 -3.77 1.68 -8.77
N LEU A 162 -4.89 2.06 -9.41
CA LEU A 162 -5.50 3.39 -9.21
C LEU A 162 -5.83 3.64 -7.74
N ASN A 163 -6.48 2.70 -7.07
CA ASN A 163 -6.82 2.83 -5.65
C ASN A 163 -5.57 2.99 -4.76
N VAL A 164 -4.47 2.32 -5.11
CA VAL A 164 -3.19 2.47 -4.40
C VAL A 164 -2.59 3.85 -4.64
N LEU A 165 -2.58 4.32 -5.89
CA LEU A 165 -2.06 5.64 -6.24
C LEU A 165 -2.90 6.78 -5.67
N ASP A 166 -4.22 6.62 -5.57
CA ASP A 166 -5.13 7.58 -4.93
C ASP A 166 -4.94 7.66 -3.42
N ASN A 167 -4.39 6.61 -2.81
CA ASN A 167 -4.13 6.54 -1.37
C ASN A 167 -2.66 6.17 -1.10
N TYR A 168 -1.74 6.73 -1.89
CA TYR A 168 -0.33 6.35 -1.87
C TYR A 168 0.32 6.64 -0.51
N GLN A 169 -0.16 7.68 0.19
CA GLN A 169 0.22 8.03 1.56
C GLN A 169 -0.11 6.93 2.59
N ILE A 170 -0.97 5.97 2.23
CA ILE A 170 -1.37 4.85 3.09
C ILE A 170 -0.65 3.58 2.64
N TYR A 171 -0.61 3.32 1.33
CA TYR A 171 -0.17 2.04 0.77
C TYR A 171 1.31 2.00 0.36
N GLY A 172 1.90 3.14 0.02
CA GLY A 172 3.27 3.23 -0.49
C GLY A 172 3.52 2.39 -1.75
N HIS A 173 4.80 2.15 -2.06
CA HIS A 173 5.21 1.34 -3.22
C HIS A 173 4.93 -0.16 -3.02
N GLU A 174 4.85 -0.65 -1.79
CA GLU A 174 4.75 -2.08 -1.52
C GLU A 174 3.47 -2.66 -2.07
N LYS A 175 2.36 -1.92 -1.97
CA LYS A 175 1.11 -2.38 -2.56
C LYS A 175 1.14 -2.38 -4.08
N LEU A 176 1.93 -1.52 -4.71
CA LEU A 176 2.18 -1.57 -6.14
C LEU A 176 3.05 -2.79 -6.51
N ILE A 177 4.07 -3.09 -5.71
CA ILE A 177 4.90 -4.29 -5.85
C ILE A 177 4.04 -5.55 -5.73
N ASP A 178 3.20 -5.67 -4.70
CA ASP A 178 2.25 -6.78 -4.53
C ASP A 178 1.39 -7.01 -5.78
N ILE A 179 0.88 -5.92 -6.39
CA ILE A 179 0.02 -5.99 -7.57
C ILE A 179 0.84 -6.43 -8.78
N LEU A 180 2.05 -5.89 -8.95
CA LEU A 180 2.97 -6.26 -10.01
C LEU A 180 3.36 -7.74 -9.90
N GLU A 181 3.81 -8.19 -8.73
CA GLU A 181 4.18 -9.58 -8.46
C GLU A 181 3.01 -10.53 -8.70
N LYS A 182 1.80 -10.19 -8.24
CA LYS A 182 0.60 -10.97 -8.53
C LYS A 182 0.30 -11.00 -10.02
N SER A 183 0.44 -9.87 -10.71
CA SER A 183 0.22 -9.78 -12.16
C SER A 183 1.18 -10.65 -12.95
N ILE A 184 2.43 -10.77 -12.51
CA ILE A 184 3.43 -11.63 -13.15
C ILE A 184 3.24 -13.08 -12.73
N GLY A 185 3.08 -13.36 -11.44
CA GLY A 185 2.85 -14.71 -10.91
C GLY A 185 1.57 -15.35 -11.45
N HIS A 186 0.57 -14.54 -11.83
CA HIS A 186 -0.66 -15.04 -12.45
C HIS A 186 -0.41 -15.77 -13.77
N VAL A 187 0.68 -15.46 -14.49
CA VAL A 187 1.11 -16.18 -15.70
C VAL A 187 1.33 -17.66 -15.40
N ILE A 188 1.86 -17.98 -14.23
CA ILE A 188 2.22 -19.35 -13.87
C ILE A 188 0.99 -20.18 -13.45
N VAL A 189 -0.03 -19.53 -12.89
CA VAL A 189 -1.15 -20.21 -12.23
C VAL A 189 -2.46 -20.21 -13.04
N ASP A 190 -2.60 -19.34 -14.04
CA ASP A 190 -3.80 -19.27 -14.89
C ASP A 190 -3.43 -19.43 -16.37
N LYS A 191 -3.84 -20.55 -16.97
CA LYS A 191 -3.52 -20.91 -18.36
C LYS A 191 -4.11 -19.96 -19.40
N ASN A 192 -5.26 -19.33 -19.13
CA ASN A 192 -5.85 -18.37 -20.06
C ASN A 192 -5.05 -17.07 -20.07
N TYR A 193 -4.62 -16.64 -18.88
CA TYR A 193 -3.76 -15.49 -18.72
C TYR A 193 -2.34 -15.74 -19.24
N GLU A 194 -1.79 -16.94 -19.03
CA GLU A 194 -0.54 -17.41 -19.65
C GLU A 194 -0.62 -17.27 -21.17
N LYS A 195 -1.63 -17.87 -21.80
CA LYS A 195 -1.83 -17.80 -23.25
C LYS A 195 -1.99 -16.37 -23.75
N PHE A 196 -2.75 -15.53 -23.03
CA PHE A 196 -2.84 -14.11 -23.34
C PHE A 196 -1.46 -13.46 -23.34
N MET A 197 -0.64 -13.73 -22.32
CA MET A 197 0.70 -13.18 -22.18
C MET A 197 1.68 -13.72 -23.22
N CYS A 198 1.58 -14.96 -23.68
CA CYS A 198 2.58 -15.52 -24.60
C CYS A 198 2.23 -15.29 -26.08
N ASP A 199 0.97 -15.49 -26.44
CA ASP A 199 0.58 -15.74 -27.83
C ASP A 199 -0.25 -14.62 -28.45
N SER A 200 -0.52 -13.54 -27.71
CA SER A 200 -1.39 -12.46 -28.15
C SER A 200 -0.66 -11.14 -28.33
N SER A 201 -0.74 -10.56 -29.53
CA SER A 201 -0.37 -9.16 -29.78
C SER A 201 -1.17 -8.18 -28.91
N GLN A 202 -2.32 -8.62 -28.37
CA GLN A 202 -3.18 -7.82 -27.48
C GLN A 202 -2.59 -7.70 -26.07
N SER A 203 -1.55 -8.46 -25.73
CA SER A 203 -0.84 -8.36 -24.45
C SER A 203 0.27 -7.31 -24.44
N GLU A 204 0.67 -6.76 -25.58
CA GLU A 204 1.81 -5.86 -25.69
C GLU A 204 1.66 -4.61 -24.81
N ASN A 205 0.49 -3.96 -24.84
CA ASN A 205 0.23 -2.79 -24.01
C ASN A 205 0.24 -3.13 -22.52
N TRP A 206 -0.26 -4.31 -22.15
CA TRP A 206 -0.23 -4.79 -20.77
C TRP A 206 1.19 -5.12 -20.29
N LYS A 207 1.98 -5.83 -21.09
CA LYS A 207 3.40 -6.11 -20.80
C LYS A 207 4.21 -4.83 -20.65
N LYS A 208 4.00 -3.88 -21.57
CA LYS A 208 4.64 -2.56 -21.52
C LYS A 208 4.27 -1.85 -20.22
N TYR A 209 2.99 -1.82 -19.88
CA TYR A 209 2.54 -1.21 -18.63
C TYR A 209 3.15 -1.84 -17.38
N LEU A 210 3.22 -3.18 -17.30
CA LEU A 210 3.90 -3.85 -16.18
C LEU A 210 5.39 -3.48 -16.12
N THR A 211 6.04 -3.33 -17.27
CA THR A 211 7.45 -2.91 -17.38
C THR A 211 7.66 -1.47 -16.91
N ASP A 212 6.80 -0.55 -17.35
CA ASP A 212 6.84 0.85 -16.96
C ASP A 212 6.57 0.98 -15.45
N LEU A 213 5.56 0.27 -14.93
CA LEU A 213 5.25 0.20 -13.51
C LEU A 213 6.43 -0.33 -12.70
N SER A 214 7.06 -1.44 -13.13
CA SER A 214 8.25 -1.98 -12.49
C SER A 214 9.41 -0.99 -12.49
N THR A 215 9.61 -0.26 -13.58
CA THR A 215 10.71 0.71 -13.71
C THR A 215 10.53 1.86 -12.72
N VAL A 216 9.34 2.44 -12.65
CA VAL A 216 9.03 3.53 -11.71
C VAL A 216 9.17 3.06 -10.27
N ILE A 217 8.67 1.87 -9.96
CA ILE A 217 8.82 1.27 -8.62
C ILE A 217 10.30 1.08 -8.28
N THR A 218 11.09 0.44 -9.14
CA THR A 218 12.52 0.17 -8.91
C THR A 218 13.32 1.44 -8.70
N LEU A 219 13.09 2.48 -9.51
CA LEU A 219 13.77 3.78 -9.34
C LEU A 219 13.46 4.40 -7.97
N SER A 220 12.26 4.16 -7.45
CA SER A 220 11.83 4.67 -6.15
C SER A 220 12.23 3.80 -4.95
N SER A 221 12.28 2.47 -5.10
CA SER A 221 12.47 1.54 -3.98
C SER A 221 13.88 0.95 -3.90
N GLY A 222 14.66 1.04 -4.98
CA GLY A 222 15.96 0.36 -5.10
C GLY A 222 15.84 -1.16 -5.21
N VAL A 223 14.63 -1.71 -5.34
CA VAL A 223 14.40 -3.14 -5.57
C VAL A 223 14.72 -3.46 -7.02
N MET A 224 15.50 -4.53 -7.30
CA MET A 224 15.80 -4.96 -8.67
C MET A 224 14.53 -5.10 -9.52
N PRO A 225 14.56 -4.75 -10.83
CA PRO A 225 13.39 -4.91 -11.68
C PRO A 225 12.92 -6.37 -11.72
N LEU A 226 11.74 -6.64 -11.15
CA LEU A 226 11.16 -7.98 -11.08
C LEU A 226 10.93 -8.61 -12.46
N LEU A 227 10.69 -7.79 -13.49
CA LEU A 227 10.52 -8.30 -14.85
C LEU A 227 11.83 -8.71 -15.51
N GLN A 228 12.96 -8.07 -15.18
CA GLN A 228 14.26 -8.47 -15.71
C GLN A 228 14.71 -9.82 -15.14
N SER A 229 14.38 -10.11 -13.88
CA SER A 229 14.65 -11.42 -13.27
C SER A 229 13.70 -12.52 -13.78
N LEU A 230 12.53 -12.15 -14.29
CA LEU A 230 11.50 -13.08 -14.78
C LEU A 230 11.47 -13.23 -16.31
N GLN A 231 12.26 -12.45 -17.06
CA GLN A 231 12.41 -12.58 -18.52
C GLN A 231 12.85 -13.98 -18.98
N GLY A 232 13.51 -14.77 -18.13
CA GLY A 232 13.86 -16.17 -18.42
C GLY A 232 12.78 -17.20 -18.09
N TYR A 233 11.69 -16.78 -17.43
CA TYR A 233 10.59 -17.64 -16.96
C TYR A 233 9.25 -17.31 -17.61
N LEU A 234 9.14 -16.14 -18.24
CA LEU A 234 8.07 -15.81 -19.16
C LEU A 234 8.44 -16.38 -20.54
N PRO A 235 7.56 -17.15 -21.20
CA PRO A 235 7.83 -17.72 -22.53
C PRO A 235 8.18 -16.66 -23.59
#